data_AF-A0A9Q9ITD4-F1
#
_entry.id   AF-A0A9Q9ITD4-F1
#
_cell.length_a   1.000
_cell.length_b   1.000
_cell.length_c   1.000
_cell.angle_alpha   90.00
_cell.angle_beta   90.00
_cell.angle_gamma   90.00
#
_symmetry.space_group_name_H-M   'P 1'
#
loop_
_entity.id
_entity.type
_entity.pdbx_description
1 polymer ?
#
loop_
_entity_poly.entity_id
_entity_poly.type
_entity_poly.pdbx_seq_one_letter_code
_entity_poly.pdbx_strand_id
1 'polypeptide(L)' 'MDSFVFSVVLRGYDPRAVDALLASASAALTGADRAARADAAAALRRASLRVVLRGFDRAQVDAAIEDLAGRLERA' A
#
# COMPACT_ATOMS: atom_id res chain seq x y z
N MET A 1 -10.64 -6.03 7.08
CA MET A 1 -9.38 -5.26 7.13
C MET A 1 -8.31 -6.24 6.69
N ASP A 2 -7.85 -6.14 5.45
CA ASP A 2 -6.79 -7.02 4.96
C ASP A 2 -5.53 -6.72 5.78
N SER A 3 -5.16 -7.64 6.68
CA SER A 3 -3.92 -7.52 7.45
C SER A 3 -2.77 -8.02 6.60
N PHE A 4 -1.99 -7.09 6.06
CA PHE A 4 -0.77 -7.41 5.33
C PHE A 4 0.33 -7.78 6.33
N VAL A 5 1.04 -8.88 6.06
CA VAL A 5 2.19 -9.31 6.86
C VAL A 5 3.42 -9.26 5.98
N PHE A 6 4.36 -8.39 6.35
CA PHE A 6 5.62 -8.22 5.65
C PHE A 6 6.78 -8.70 6.51
N SER A 7 7.79 -9.27 5.86
CA SER A 7 9.05 -9.63 6.49
C SER A 7 9.86 -8.37 6.81
N VAL A 8 10.56 -8.37 7.94
CA VAL A 8 11.43 -7.26 8.35
C VAL A 8 12.86 -7.54 7.88
N VAL A 9 13.45 -6.59 7.14
CA VAL A 9 14.79 -6.67 6.59
C VAL A 9 15.66 -5.51 7.06
N LEU A 10 16.98 -5.65 6.99
CA LEU A 10 17.91 -4.64 7.51
C LEU A 10 17.71 -3.27 6.86
N ARG A 11 17.36 -3.20 5.57
CA ARG A 11 17.00 -1.97 4.85
C ARG A 11 15.71 -2.17 4.08
N GLY A 12 14.63 -1.67 4.65
CA GLY A 12 13.27 -1.85 4.13
C GLY A 12 12.47 -0.56 4.17
N TYR A 13 11.24 -0.58 3.69
CA TYR A 13 10.34 0.57 3.81
C TYR A 13 9.90 0.79 5.25
N ASP A 14 9.66 2.05 5.62
CA ASP A 14 9.15 2.43 6.92
C ASP A 14 7.78 1.76 7.16
N PRO A 15 7.67 0.86 8.16
CA PRO A 15 6.41 0.18 8.48
C PRO A 15 5.25 1.14 8.69
N ARG A 16 5.49 2.28 9.34
CA ARG A 16 4.43 3.27 9.60
C ARG A 16 3.93 3.93 8.33
N ALA A 17 4.83 4.22 7.39
CA ALA A 17 4.46 4.80 6.11
C ALA A 17 3.68 3.79 5.25
N VAL A 18 4.11 2.52 5.27
CA VAL A 18 3.42 1.42 4.59
C VAL A 18 2.02 1.22 5.18
N ASP A 19 1.90 1.11 6.49
CA ASP A 19 0.60 0.89 7.16
C ASP A 19 -0.39 2.03 6.87
N ALA A 20 0.07 3.28 6.94
CA ALA A 20 -0.77 4.44 6.63
C ALA A 20 -1.27 4.42 5.17
N LEU A 21 -0.39 4.06 4.23
CA LEU A 21 -0.72 3.98 2.82
C LEU A 21 -1.75 2.87 2.55
N LEU A 22 -1.53 1.67 3.09
CA LEU A 22 -2.42 0.53 2.91
C LEU A 22 -3.78 0.75 3.61
N ALA A 23 -3.80 1.39 4.78
CA ALA A 23 -5.03 1.76 5.46
C ALA A 23 -5.87 2.73 4.62
N SER A 24 -5.25 3.74 4.02
CA SER A 24 -5.95 4.69 3.13
C SER A 24 -6.55 4.00 1.91
N ALA A 25 -5.79 3.13 1.26
CA ALA A 25 -6.28 2.36 0.11
C ALA A 25 -7.39 1.37 0.49
N SER A 26 -7.28 0.69 1.64
CA SER A 26 -8.33 -0.20 2.14
C SER A 26 -9.63 0.56 2.43
N ALA A 27 -9.56 1.79 2.92
CA ALA A 27 -10.75 2.62 3.14
C ALA A 27 -11.43 2.96 1.80
N ALA A 28 -10.65 3.29 0.76
CA ALA A 28 -11.17 3.56 -0.58
C ALA A 28 -11.86 2.32 -1.20
N LEU A 29 -11.35 1.11 -0.98
CA LEU A 29 -11.99 -0.13 -1.42
C LEU A 29 -13.36 -0.36 -0.77
N THR A 30 -13.53 0.03 0.50
CA THR A 30 -14.82 -0.10 1.20
C THR A 30 -15.82 0.98 0.82
N GLY A 31 -15.36 2.11 0.25
CA GLY A 31 -16.21 3.19 -0.22
C GLY A 31 -16.93 2.84 -1.53
N ALA A 32 -18.07 3.49 -1.81
CA ALA A 32 -18.86 3.26 -3.03
C ALA A 32 -18.38 4.08 -4.25
N ASP A 33 -17.48 5.05 -4.04
CA ASP A 33 -17.07 6.01 -5.07
C ASP A 33 -15.94 5.46 -5.95
N ARG A 34 -16.22 5.30 -7.24
CA ARG A 34 -15.25 4.82 -8.23
C ARG A 34 -14.13 5.82 -8.51
N ALA A 35 -14.40 7.13 -8.46
CA ALA A 35 -13.37 8.15 -8.65
C ALA A 35 -12.37 8.12 -7.49
N ALA A 36 -12.88 8.05 -6.25
CA ALA A 36 -12.03 7.91 -5.06
C ALA A 36 -11.14 6.66 -5.11
N ARG A 37 -11.64 5.55 -5.67
CA ARG A 37 -10.83 4.33 -5.87
C ARG A 37 -9.72 4.51 -6.91
N ALA A 38 -10.02 5.17 -8.02
CA ALA A 38 -9.02 5.47 -9.05
C ALA A 38 -7.93 6.40 -8.52
N ASP A 39 -8.31 7.43 -7.76
CA ASP A 39 -7.37 8.34 -7.11
C ASP A 39 -6.50 7.62 -6.07
N ALA A 40 -7.08 6.71 -5.28
CA ALA A 40 -6.33 5.89 -4.34
C ALA A 40 -5.34 4.95 -5.04
N ALA A 41 -5.72 4.33 -6.16
CA ALA A 41 -4.84 3.50 -6.97
C ALA A 41 -3.67 4.31 -7.56
N ALA A 42 -3.95 5.53 -8.03
CA ALA A 42 -2.91 6.44 -8.51
C ALA A 42 -1.98 6.91 -7.37
N ALA A 43 -2.52 7.20 -6.19
CA ALA A 43 -1.75 7.58 -5.02
C ALA A 43 -0.80 6.46 -4.56
N LEU A 44 -1.27 5.20 -4.56
CA LEU A 44 -0.48 4.00 -4.28
C LEU A 44 0.75 3.91 -5.20
N ARG A 45 0.56 4.04 -6.51
CA ARG A 45 1.66 3.94 -7.48
C ARG A 45 2.64 5.11 -7.44
N ARG A 46 2.21 6.28 -6.94
CA ARG A 46 3.05 7.47 -6.81
C ARG A 46 3.67 7.59 -5.42
N ALA A 47 3.35 6.69 -4.49
CA ALA A 47 3.84 6.75 -3.13
C ALA A 47 5.37 6.55 -3.10
N SER A 48 6.08 7.50 -2.50
CA SER A 48 7.51 7.39 -2.25
C SER A 48 7.74 7.02 -0.79
N LEU A 49 7.94 5.74 -0.53
CA LEU A 49 8.18 5.22 0.82
C LEU A 49 9.65 5.42 1.22
N ARG A 50 9.87 5.94 2.43
CA ARG A 50 11.22 6.12 2.98
C ARG A 50 11.82 4.75 3.34
N VAL A 51 13.09 4.56 3.03
CA VAL A 51 13.86 3.39 3.48
C VAL A 51 14.44 3.65 4.87
N VAL A 52 14.26 2.70 5.78
CA VAL A 52 14.73 2.74 7.17
C VAL A 52 15.46 1.44 7.53
N LEU A 53 16.21 1.47 8.64
CA LEU A 53 16.76 0.26 9.21
C LEU A 53 15.65 -0.59 9.84
N ARG A 54 15.70 -1.91 9.64
CA ARG A 54 14.65 -2.85 10.12
C ARG A 54 13.26 -2.48 9.60
N GLY A 55 13.18 -2.12 8.32
CA GLY A 55 11.92 -1.84 7.64
C GLY A 55 11.31 -3.09 7.00
N PHE A 56 10.12 -2.95 6.43
CA PHE A 56 9.47 -4.02 5.67
C PHE A 56 10.18 -4.28 4.34
N ASP A 57 10.20 -5.55 3.93
CA ASP A 57 10.76 -5.97 2.66
C ASP A 57 10.11 -5.20 1.51
N ARG A 58 10.95 -4.50 0.74
CA ARG A 58 10.50 -3.60 -0.31
C ARG A 58 9.78 -4.34 -1.42
N ALA A 59 10.29 -5.51 -1.81
CA ALA A 59 9.66 -6.30 -2.88
C ALA A 59 8.28 -6.83 -2.46
N GLN A 60 8.13 -7.25 -1.20
CA GLN A 60 6.81 -7.67 -0.68
C GLN A 60 5.83 -6.50 -0.61
N VAL A 61 6.29 -5.32 -0.16
CA VAL A 61 5.46 -4.11 -0.12
C VAL A 61 5.06 -3.66 -1.52
N ASP A 62 6.00 -3.60 -2.46
CA ASP A 62 5.74 -3.20 -3.85
C ASP A 62 4.73 -4.16 -4.51
N ALA A 63 4.88 -5.46 -4.30
CA ALA A 63 3.93 -6.46 -4.80
C ALA A 63 2.52 -6.27 -4.20
N ALA A 64 2.43 -5.96 -2.90
CA ALA A 64 1.14 -5.68 -2.26
C ALA A 64 0.51 -4.37 -2.76
N ILE A 65 1.32 -3.34 -3.01
CA ILE A 65 0.85 -2.07 -3.60
C ILE A 65 0.26 -2.30 -4.99
N GLU A 66 0.95 -3.07 -5.85
CA GLU A 66 0.47 -3.37 -7.20
C GLU A 66 -0.81 -4.23 -7.20
N ASP A 67 -0.89 -5.25 -6.33
CA ASP A 67 -2.11 -6.04 -6.16
C ASP A 67 -3.28 -5.16 -5.73
N LEU A 68 -3.08 -4.32 -4.71
CA LEU A 68 -4.13 -3.47 -4.16
C LEU A 68 -4.59 -2.40 -5.15
N ALA A 69 -3.66 -1.77 -5.87
CA ALA A 69 -3.98 -0.82 -6.94
C ALA A 69 -4.78 -1.50 -8.05
N GLY A 70 -4.38 -2.72 -8.46
CA GLY A 70 -5.12 -3.50 -9.44
C GLY A 70 -6.51 -3.93 -8.98
N ARG A 71 -6.74 -4.15 -7.67
CA ARG A 71 -8.07 -4.41 -7.10
C ARG A 71 -8.95 -3.16 -7.14
N LEU A 72 -8.40 -1.99 -6.77
CA LEU A 72 -9.10 -0.71 -6.78
C LEU A 72 -9.61 -0.32 -8.18
N GLU A 73 -8.83 -0.60 -9.22
CA GLU A 73 -9.21 -0.27 -10.60
C GLU A 73 -10.33 -1.17 -11.15
N ARG A 74 -10.38 -2.42 -10.68
CA ARG A 74 -11.37 -3.42 -11.12
C ARG A 74 -12.67 -3.35 -10.33
N ALA A 75 -12.65 -2.86 -9.09
CA ALA A 75 -13.81 -2.69 -8.22
C ALA A 75 -14.71 -1.52 -8.65
#